data_AF-A0AAX3LTD8-F1
#
_entry.id   AF-A0AAX3LTD8-F1
#
_cell.length_a   1.000
_cell.length_b   1.000
_cell.length_c   1.000
_cell.angle_alpha   90.00
_cell.angle_beta   90.00
_cell.angle_gamma   90.00
#
_symmetry.space_group_name_H-M   'P 1'
#
loop_
_entity.id
_entity.type
_entity.pdbx_description
1 polymer ?
#
loop_
_entity_poly.entity_id
_entity_poly.type
_entity_poly.pdbx_seq_one_letter_code
_entity_poly.pdbx_strand_id
1 'polypeptide(L)'
;MEQLTVGDVRPLLTLAASSPLLDDSEGLASQLRDIIISLGVTITPELDEALTLIENNPILVSAGVEEFRSAIENLPDETLLSEVEGFGTAEPGDGTGDGPDVTQDQNGNDIQTFTLPFSGTTISVEDDGVTVTLPGEEPTKLVGVERLEFIDGTLFLDVEDGAGLVKTAYDALLGNDQPDAAGFDFWLDLYEGGTIDTFALTDAFTQTDAFAQQYGAVLDNAEALVQSIYNNLFDREADAAGLTFWKEYLDANGIADSVDEALAYMMQSEEFAGLVGTTYSEGIFV
;
A
#
# COMPACT_ATOMS: atom_id res chain seq x y z
N MET A 1 -32.35 14.08 -14.21
CA MET A 1 -31.21 13.44 -14.87
C MET A 1 -31.69 12.08 -15.30
N GLU A 2 -31.46 11.69 -16.55
CA GLU A 2 -31.72 10.32 -17.00
C GLU A 2 -30.74 9.40 -16.26
N GLN A 3 -31.22 8.26 -15.76
CA GLN A 3 -30.41 7.35 -14.98
C GLN A 3 -29.66 6.42 -15.94
N LEU A 4 -28.35 6.28 -15.72
CA LEU A 4 -27.47 5.42 -16.52
C LEU A 4 -27.88 3.94 -16.39
N THR A 5 -27.82 3.21 -17.50
CA THR A 5 -28.17 1.79 -17.60
C THR A 5 -26.95 0.93 -17.91
N VAL A 6 -27.06 -0.39 -17.68
CA VAL A 6 -26.05 -1.39 -18.08
C VAL A 6 -25.74 -1.29 -19.58
N GLY A 7 -26.75 -1.00 -20.40
CA GLY A 7 -26.61 -0.82 -21.85
C GLY A 7 -25.70 0.35 -22.23
N ASP A 8 -25.66 1.40 -21.41
CA ASP A 8 -24.86 2.61 -21.68
C ASP A 8 -23.34 2.36 -21.49
N VAL A 9 -22.96 1.46 -20.57
CA VAL A 9 -21.56 1.20 -20.19
C VAL A 9 -20.95 -0.04 -20.85
N ARG A 10 -21.76 -1.01 -21.26
CA ARG A 10 -21.31 -2.29 -21.86
C ARG A 10 -20.43 -2.12 -23.11
N PRO A 11 -20.67 -1.15 -24.02
CA PRO A 11 -19.77 -0.90 -25.16
C PRO A 11 -18.36 -0.44 -24.74
N LEU A 12 -18.25 0.36 -23.67
CA LEU A 12 -16.98 0.86 -23.14
C LEU A 12 -16.15 -0.26 -22.52
N LEU A 13 -16.78 -1.15 -21.74
CA LEU A 13 -16.10 -2.31 -21.14
C LEU A 13 -15.63 -3.31 -22.19
N THR A 14 -16.40 -3.45 -23.27
CA THR A 14 -16.00 -4.29 -24.42
C THR A 14 -14.80 -3.69 -25.15
N LEU A 15 -14.77 -2.37 -25.31
CA LEU A 15 -13.65 -1.65 -25.91
C LEU A 15 -12.39 -1.76 -25.02
N ALA A 16 -12.55 -1.59 -23.71
CA ALA A 16 -11.48 -1.69 -22.73
C ALA A 16 -10.83 -3.07 -22.74
N ALA A 17 -11.62 -4.15 -22.67
CA ALA A 17 -11.14 -5.53 -22.69
C ALA A 17 -10.44 -5.94 -24.01
N SER A 18 -10.57 -5.15 -25.08
CA SER A 18 -9.97 -5.42 -26.39
C SER A 18 -8.75 -4.57 -26.72
N SER A 19 -8.37 -3.65 -25.83
CA SER A 19 -7.28 -2.70 -26.03
C SER A 19 -6.26 -2.76 -24.89
N PRO A 20 -5.02 -3.26 -25.14
CA PRO A 20 -3.96 -3.40 -24.13
C PRO A 20 -3.30 -2.06 -23.74
N LEU A 21 -4.01 -0.94 -23.91
CA LEU A 21 -3.54 0.42 -23.60
C LEU A 21 -4.11 0.95 -22.28
N LEU A 22 -4.93 0.16 -21.58
CA LEU A 22 -5.75 0.58 -20.44
C LEU A 22 -5.41 -0.26 -19.19
N ASP A 23 -4.11 -0.45 -18.93
CA ASP A 23 -3.59 -1.28 -17.81
C ASP A 23 -3.30 -0.46 -16.53
N ASP A 24 -3.28 0.87 -16.61
CA ASP A 24 -3.02 1.73 -15.45
C ASP A 24 -4.30 2.43 -14.99
N SER A 25 -4.56 2.35 -13.69
CA SER A 25 -5.75 2.88 -13.05
C SER A 25 -5.81 4.41 -13.05
N GLU A 26 -4.65 5.04 -13.06
CA GLU A 26 -4.53 6.49 -13.21
C GLU A 26 -4.81 6.92 -14.65
N GLY A 27 -5.92 7.63 -14.84
CA GLY A 27 -6.22 8.29 -16.11
C GLY A 27 -6.98 7.46 -17.14
N LEU A 28 -7.52 6.29 -16.77
CA LEU A 28 -8.40 5.46 -17.62
C LEU A 28 -9.50 6.30 -18.30
N ALA A 29 -10.18 7.14 -17.52
CA ALA A 29 -11.23 8.03 -18.03
C ALA A 29 -10.69 9.05 -19.05
N SER A 30 -9.50 9.62 -18.80
CA SER A 30 -8.84 10.54 -19.74
C SER A 30 -8.43 9.84 -21.03
N GLN A 31 -7.86 8.63 -20.93
CA GLN A 31 -7.44 7.83 -22.08
C GLN A 31 -8.65 7.40 -22.93
N LEU A 32 -9.76 7.03 -22.30
CA LEU A 32 -11.02 6.73 -22.99
C LEU A 32 -11.58 7.97 -23.70
N ARG A 33 -11.57 9.15 -23.06
CA ARG A 33 -11.97 10.42 -23.71
C ARG A 33 -11.15 10.67 -24.97
N ASP A 34 -9.83 10.52 -24.89
CA ASP A 34 -8.92 10.74 -26.02
C ASP A 34 -9.16 9.74 -27.16
N ILE A 35 -9.40 8.47 -26.83
CA ILE A 35 -9.74 7.42 -27.82
C ILE A 35 -11.05 7.75 -28.53
N ILE A 36 -12.11 8.10 -27.79
CA ILE A 36 -13.44 8.42 -28.36
C ILE A 36 -13.33 9.60 -29.35
N ILE A 37 -12.59 10.65 -28.96
CA ILE A 37 -12.32 11.80 -29.82
C ILE A 37 -11.52 11.38 -31.06
N SER A 38 -10.48 10.53 -30.89
CA SER A 38 -9.64 10.06 -32.01
C SER A 38 -10.42 9.22 -33.03
N LEU A 39 -11.46 8.51 -32.58
CA LEU A 39 -12.36 7.73 -33.42
C LEU A 39 -13.43 8.58 -34.11
N GLY A 40 -13.45 9.89 -33.87
CA GLY A 40 -14.41 10.82 -34.47
C GLY A 40 -15.82 10.71 -33.89
N VAL A 41 -15.94 10.10 -32.70
CA VAL A 41 -17.21 9.99 -31.97
C VAL A 41 -17.35 11.20 -31.06
N THR A 42 -18.52 11.83 -31.07
CA THR A 42 -18.81 12.95 -30.16
C THR A 42 -19.10 12.40 -28.77
N ILE A 43 -18.36 12.88 -27.76
CA ILE A 43 -18.68 12.60 -26.36
C ILE A 43 -19.99 13.32 -26.04
N THR A 44 -21.04 12.56 -25.72
CA THR A 44 -22.31 13.14 -25.27
C THR A 44 -22.20 13.53 -23.80
N PRO A 45 -23.04 14.45 -23.28
CA PRO A 45 -23.04 14.80 -21.86
C PRO A 45 -23.16 13.59 -20.93
N GLU A 46 -23.97 12.61 -21.32
CA GLU A 46 -24.20 11.37 -20.57
C GLU A 46 -22.94 10.49 -20.55
N LEU A 47 -22.22 10.42 -21.67
CA LEU A 47 -20.96 9.69 -21.79
C LEU A 47 -19.83 10.37 -21.00
N ASP A 48 -19.78 11.70 -20.97
CA ASP A 48 -18.80 12.45 -20.19
C ASP A 48 -19.05 12.29 -18.68
N GLU A 49 -20.32 12.27 -18.26
CA GLU A 49 -20.71 12.03 -16.88
C GLU A 49 -20.33 10.60 -16.43
N ALA A 50 -20.54 9.60 -17.29
CA ALA A 50 -20.11 8.23 -17.03
C ALA A 50 -18.58 8.10 -16.90
N LEU A 51 -17.81 8.76 -17.76
CA LEU A 51 -16.34 8.77 -17.68
C LEU A 51 -15.84 9.48 -16.41
N THR A 52 -16.54 10.54 -15.99
CA THR A 52 -16.24 11.27 -14.75
C THR A 52 -16.56 10.45 -13.51
N LEU A 53 -17.61 9.61 -13.54
CA LEU A 53 -17.92 8.69 -12.44
C LEU A 53 -16.83 7.61 -12.28
N ILE A 54 -16.28 7.11 -13.39
CA ILE A 54 -15.16 6.17 -13.36
C ILE A 54 -13.90 6.84 -12.79
N GLU A 55 -13.65 8.09 -13.16
CA GLU A 55 -12.53 8.90 -12.65
C GLU A 55 -12.63 9.22 -11.15
N ASN A 56 -13.85 9.32 -10.61
CA ASN A 56 -14.10 9.63 -9.21
C ASN A 56 -14.27 8.41 -8.30
N ASN A 57 -14.20 7.18 -8.82
CA ASN A 57 -14.36 5.94 -8.05
C ASN A 57 -13.17 4.98 -8.33
N PRO A 58 -12.03 5.18 -7.64
CA PRO A 58 -10.79 4.43 -7.88
C PRO A 58 -10.92 2.91 -7.68
N ILE A 59 -11.85 2.47 -6.82
CA ILE A 59 -12.23 1.05 -6.61
C ILE A 59 -12.60 0.34 -7.92
N LEU A 60 -13.17 1.06 -8.90
CA LEU A 60 -13.51 0.48 -10.21
C LEU A 60 -12.28 0.07 -11.02
N VAL A 61 -11.09 0.53 -10.66
CA VAL A 61 -9.93 0.46 -11.55
C VAL A 61 -8.76 -0.35 -10.98
N SER A 62 -8.57 -0.47 -9.66
CA SER A 62 -7.48 -1.29 -9.07
C SER A 62 -7.78 -2.80 -9.00
N ALA A 63 -9.04 -3.21 -8.98
CA ALA A 63 -9.46 -4.61 -9.19
C ALA A 63 -10.89 -4.72 -9.79
N GLY A 64 -11.62 -3.61 -9.85
CA GLY A 64 -13.06 -3.57 -10.08
C GLY A 64 -13.54 -3.73 -11.52
N VAL A 65 -12.71 -3.62 -12.58
CA VAL A 65 -13.21 -3.73 -13.97
C VAL A 65 -13.71 -5.14 -14.30
N GLU A 66 -12.98 -6.16 -13.86
CA GLU A 66 -13.33 -7.56 -14.13
C GLU A 66 -14.50 -8.02 -13.24
N GLU A 67 -14.53 -7.58 -11.99
CA GLU A 67 -15.65 -7.79 -11.08
C GLU A 67 -16.91 -7.05 -11.52
N PHE A 68 -16.81 -5.77 -11.90
CA PHE A 68 -17.91 -5.00 -12.48
C PHE A 68 -18.44 -5.63 -13.76
N ARG A 69 -17.54 -6.06 -14.65
CA ARG A 69 -17.91 -6.77 -15.87
C ARG A 69 -18.66 -8.05 -15.54
N SER A 70 -18.22 -8.81 -14.54
CA SER A 70 -18.90 -10.03 -14.08
C SER A 70 -20.28 -9.72 -13.50
N ALA A 71 -20.39 -8.68 -12.66
CA ALA A 71 -21.62 -8.25 -12.01
C ALA A 71 -22.72 -7.85 -13.01
N ILE A 72 -22.34 -7.25 -14.14
CA ILE A 72 -23.30 -6.82 -15.17
C ILE A 72 -23.43 -7.78 -16.36
N GLU A 73 -22.63 -8.85 -16.43
CA GLU A 73 -22.57 -9.74 -17.60
C GLU A 73 -23.93 -10.34 -17.96
N ASN A 74 -24.71 -10.70 -16.93
CA ASN A 74 -26.01 -11.37 -17.07
C ASN A 74 -27.21 -10.43 -16.88
N LEU A 75 -26.97 -9.12 -16.70
CA LEU A 75 -28.04 -8.15 -16.50
C LEU A 75 -28.60 -7.63 -17.84
N PRO A 76 -29.92 -7.36 -17.91
CA PRO A 76 -30.54 -6.66 -19.04
C PRO A 76 -29.93 -5.28 -19.27
N ASP A 77 -29.87 -4.83 -20.54
CA ASP A 77 -29.33 -3.50 -20.88
C ASP A 77 -30.13 -2.35 -20.24
N GLU A 78 -31.42 -2.55 -19.99
CA GLU A 78 -32.32 -1.56 -19.37
C GLU A 78 -32.15 -1.47 -17.84
N THR A 79 -31.37 -2.37 -17.24
CA THR A 79 -31.11 -2.35 -15.79
C THR A 79 -30.36 -1.08 -15.44
N LEU A 80 -30.90 -0.33 -14.49
CA LEU A 80 -30.25 0.88 -14.00
C LEU A 80 -28.96 0.49 -13.30
N LEU A 81 -27.89 1.26 -13.51
CA LEU A 81 -26.63 1.03 -12.81
C LEU A 81 -26.79 1.16 -11.28
N SER A 82 -27.68 2.03 -10.83
CA SER A 82 -28.08 2.13 -9.41
C SER A 82 -28.81 0.90 -8.86
N GLU A 83 -29.24 -0.03 -9.71
CA GLU A 83 -29.89 -1.28 -9.32
C GLU A 83 -28.94 -2.48 -9.43
N VAL A 84 -27.74 -2.28 -9.97
CA VAL A 84 -26.69 -3.30 -9.97
C VAL A 84 -26.20 -3.47 -8.53
N GLU A 85 -26.18 -4.72 -8.07
CA GLU A 85 -25.65 -5.08 -6.75
C GLU A 85 -24.20 -4.58 -6.64
N GLY A 86 -23.89 -3.75 -5.63
CA GLY A 86 -22.61 -3.05 -5.49
C GLY A 86 -22.55 -1.62 -6.05
N PHE A 87 -23.58 -1.13 -6.75
CA PHE A 87 -23.63 0.23 -7.35
C PHE A 87 -24.83 1.07 -6.90
N GLY A 88 -25.72 0.50 -6.08
CA GLY A 88 -26.88 1.21 -5.55
C GLY A 88 -26.50 2.28 -4.54
N THR A 89 -26.64 3.54 -4.97
CA THR A 89 -26.62 4.78 -4.19
C THR A 89 -25.87 4.68 -2.85
N ALA A 90 -24.63 5.17 -2.85
CA ALA A 90 -24.10 5.86 -1.69
C ALA A 90 -25.06 7.02 -1.32
N GLU A 91 -26.12 6.71 -0.58
CA GLU A 91 -26.62 7.66 0.40
C GLU A 91 -25.54 7.77 1.49
N PRO A 92 -25.26 8.98 2.00
CA PRO A 92 -24.33 9.15 3.10
C PRO A 92 -24.90 8.47 4.36
N GLY A 93 -24.48 7.22 4.59
CA GLY A 93 -24.62 6.47 5.84
C GLY A 93 -25.94 5.74 6.06
N ASP A 94 -25.94 4.43 5.82
CA ASP A 94 -26.36 3.37 6.77
C ASP A 94 -25.84 2.04 6.22
N GLY A 95 -24.67 1.60 6.73
CA GLY A 95 -23.89 0.47 6.23
C GLY A 95 -24.58 -0.88 6.37
N THR A 96 -25.38 -1.26 5.38
CA THR A 96 -25.84 -2.64 5.20
C THR A 96 -25.68 -3.10 3.75
N GLY A 97 -24.43 -3.10 3.26
CA GLY A 97 -24.01 -3.96 2.15
C GLY A 97 -23.37 -5.20 2.75
N ASP A 98 -23.78 -6.39 2.35
CA ASP A 98 -23.31 -7.68 2.91
C ASP A 98 -21.94 -8.12 2.33
N GLY A 99 -21.18 -7.15 1.80
CA GLY A 99 -19.75 -7.24 1.51
C GLY A 99 -19.02 -6.35 2.50
N PRO A 100 -17.82 -6.71 2.95
CA PRO A 100 -17.19 -6.01 4.05
C PRO A 100 -16.82 -4.58 3.58
N ASP A 101 -17.24 -3.58 4.35
CA ASP A 101 -17.19 -2.15 3.98
C ASP A 101 -15.72 -1.73 3.87
N VAL A 102 -15.25 -1.46 2.65
CA VAL A 102 -13.87 -0.99 2.39
C VAL A 102 -13.88 0.53 2.33
N THR A 103 -13.04 1.15 3.16
CA THR A 103 -12.83 2.61 3.19
C THR A 103 -11.45 2.96 2.64
N GLN A 104 -11.19 4.23 2.37
CA GLN A 104 -9.86 4.69 1.96
C GLN A 104 -9.29 5.70 2.95
N ASP A 105 -7.98 5.63 3.18
CA ASP A 105 -7.26 6.67 3.92
C ASP A 105 -6.90 7.89 3.05
N GLN A 106 -6.16 8.83 3.63
CA GLN A 106 -5.73 10.07 2.95
C GLN A 106 -4.67 9.81 1.86
N ASN A 107 -4.04 8.63 1.88
CA ASN A 107 -3.00 8.18 0.96
C ASN A 107 -3.58 7.31 -0.16
N GLY A 108 -4.88 6.98 -0.09
CA GLY A 108 -5.60 6.22 -1.11
C GLY A 108 -5.58 4.71 -0.87
N ASN A 109 -5.13 4.26 0.30
CA ASN A 109 -5.05 2.84 0.62
C ASN A 109 -6.42 2.30 1.05
N ASP A 110 -6.79 1.13 0.53
CA ASP A 110 -8.03 0.44 0.80
C ASP A 110 -7.95 -0.30 2.16
N ILE A 111 -8.92 0.00 3.03
CA ILE A 111 -9.00 -0.45 4.42
C ILE A 111 -10.23 -1.31 4.61
N GLN A 112 -10.03 -2.54 5.08
CA GLN A 112 -11.09 -3.36 5.64
C GLN A 112 -11.14 -3.26 7.16
N THR A 113 -12.24 -2.76 7.72
CA THR A 113 -12.44 -2.72 9.18
C THR A 113 -13.14 -3.97 9.71
N PHE A 114 -12.69 -4.45 10.87
CA PHE A 114 -13.24 -5.57 11.62
C PHE A 114 -13.67 -5.14 13.03
N THR A 115 -14.69 -5.80 13.57
CA THR A 115 -15.20 -5.53 14.93
C THR A 115 -14.58 -6.41 16.02
N LEU A 116 -13.75 -7.39 15.62
CA LEU A 116 -13.01 -8.28 16.48
C LEU A 116 -11.54 -7.85 16.59
N PRO A 117 -10.83 -8.25 17.65
CA PRO A 117 -9.39 -8.05 17.74
C PRO A 117 -8.64 -8.98 16.79
N PHE A 118 -7.38 -8.65 16.47
CA PHE A 118 -6.51 -9.49 15.68
C PHE A 118 -6.17 -10.82 16.37
N SER A 119 -6.25 -10.85 17.71
CA SER A 119 -5.97 -12.06 18.49
C SER A 119 -6.86 -13.25 18.08
N GLY A 120 -6.21 -14.29 17.54
CA GLY A 120 -6.87 -15.52 17.10
C GLY A 120 -7.29 -15.50 15.63
N THR A 121 -7.04 -14.40 14.92
CA THR A 121 -7.15 -14.29 13.47
C THR A 121 -6.02 -15.06 12.80
N THR A 122 -6.34 -15.73 11.69
CA THR A 122 -5.32 -16.30 10.78
C THR A 122 -5.33 -15.52 9.48
N ILE A 123 -4.13 -15.15 9.01
CA ILE A 123 -3.91 -14.43 7.76
C ILE A 123 -3.18 -15.37 6.80
N SER A 124 -3.61 -15.38 5.54
CA SER A 124 -2.90 -16.05 4.45
C SER A 124 -2.89 -15.11 3.25
N VAL A 125 -1.72 -14.58 2.90
CA VAL A 125 -1.53 -13.72 1.74
C VAL A 125 -1.15 -14.60 0.54
N GLU A 126 -1.85 -14.41 -0.58
CA GLU A 126 -1.62 -15.07 -1.86
C GLU A 126 -1.52 -14.02 -2.98
N ASP A 127 -1.04 -14.41 -4.16
CA ASP A 127 -0.79 -13.49 -5.29
C ASP A 127 -2.04 -12.67 -5.73
N ASP A 128 -3.25 -13.13 -5.40
CA ASP A 128 -4.52 -12.52 -5.79
C ASP A 128 -5.36 -12.02 -4.61
N GLY A 129 -4.76 -11.86 -3.42
CA GLY A 129 -5.41 -11.23 -2.26
C GLY A 129 -5.04 -11.84 -0.91
N VAL A 130 -5.81 -11.51 0.11
CA VAL A 130 -5.63 -11.99 1.48
C VAL A 130 -6.85 -12.78 1.94
N THR A 131 -6.60 -13.95 2.53
CA THR A 131 -7.63 -14.72 3.24
C THR A 131 -7.53 -14.46 4.73
N VAL A 132 -8.62 -13.95 5.32
CA VAL A 132 -8.75 -13.63 6.74
C VAL A 132 -9.70 -14.65 7.37
N THR A 133 -9.26 -15.33 8.43
CA THR A 133 -10.12 -16.23 9.21
C THR A 133 -10.24 -15.71 10.64
N LEU A 134 -11.38 -15.10 10.96
CA LEU A 134 -11.69 -14.61 12.30
C LEU A 134 -12.08 -15.76 13.25
N PRO A 135 -11.91 -15.60 14.58
CA PRO A 135 -12.26 -16.63 15.56
C PRO A 135 -13.73 -17.08 15.50
N GLY A 136 -13.95 -18.30 15.00
CA GLY A 136 -15.30 -18.90 14.93
C GLY A 136 -16.12 -18.48 13.72
N GLU A 137 -15.49 -17.82 12.76
CA GLU A 137 -16.09 -17.45 11.47
C GLU A 137 -15.50 -18.29 10.33
N GLU A 138 -16.20 -18.32 9.20
CA GLU A 138 -15.66 -18.92 7.98
C GLU A 138 -14.61 -18.00 7.36
N PRO A 139 -13.61 -18.53 6.63
CA PRO A 139 -12.60 -17.71 5.96
C PRO A 139 -13.22 -16.75 4.94
N THR A 140 -12.75 -15.50 4.95
CA THR A 140 -13.15 -14.44 4.02
C THR A 140 -11.95 -14.07 3.15
N LYS A 141 -12.13 -14.10 1.82
CA LYS A 141 -11.12 -13.60 0.87
C LYS A 141 -11.39 -12.13 0.59
N LEU A 142 -10.33 -11.32 0.66
CA LEU A 142 -10.31 -9.91 0.31
C LEU A 142 -9.29 -9.69 -0.81
N VAL A 143 -9.59 -8.78 -1.72
CA VAL A 143 -8.75 -8.45 -2.88
C VAL A 143 -8.60 -6.94 -2.94
N GLY A 144 -7.41 -6.44 -3.25
CA GLY A 144 -7.15 -5.00 -3.35
C GLY A 144 -7.37 -4.28 -2.02
N VAL A 145 -6.90 -4.86 -0.92
CA VAL A 145 -6.88 -4.19 0.39
C VAL A 145 -5.45 -4.11 0.87
N GLU A 146 -5.02 -2.92 1.28
CA GLU A 146 -3.68 -2.68 1.81
C GLU A 146 -3.69 -2.76 3.33
N ARG A 147 -4.84 -2.50 3.98
CA ARG A 147 -4.95 -2.43 5.44
C ARG A 147 -6.13 -3.23 5.95
N LEU A 148 -5.92 -3.96 7.04
CA LEU A 148 -6.97 -4.59 7.83
C LEU A 148 -7.00 -3.96 9.22
N GLU A 149 -8.03 -3.17 9.51
CA GLU A 149 -8.19 -2.48 10.78
C GLU A 149 -8.97 -3.36 11.76
N PHE A 150 -8.36 -3.68 12.90
CA PHE A 150 -8.98 -4.40 14.00
C PHE A 150 -9.19 -3.46 15.19
N ILE A 151 -9.98 -3.87 16.17
CA ILE A 151 -10.23 -3.02 17.36
C ILE A 151 -8.97 -2.75 18.22
N ASP A 152 -7.90 -3.52 18.00
CA ASP A 152 -6.67 -3.51 18.78
C ASP A 152 -5.41 -3.22 17.95
N GLY A 153 -5.55 -2.83 16.68
CA GLY A 153 -4.43 -2.46 15.81
C GLY A 153 -4.74 -2.63 14.33
N THR A 154 -3.77 -2.36 13.48
CA THR A 154 -3.89 -2.45 12.03
C THR A 154 -2.87 -3.44 11.48
N LEU A 155 -3.31 -4.32 10.58
CA LEU A 155 -2.43 -5.12 9.76
C LEU A 155 -2.18 -4.40 8.43
N PHE A 156 -0.92 -4.09 8.13
CA PHE A 156 -0.46 -3.51 6.88
C PHE A 156 0.02 -4.63 5.94
N LEU A 157 -0.50 -4.68 4.72
CA LEU A 157 -0.22 -5.73 3.72
C LEU A 157 0.72 -5.24 2.62
N ASP A 158 0.76 -3.93 2.38
CA ASP A 158 1.62 -3.17 1.48
C ASP A 158 3.06 -3.02 2.03
N VAL A 159 3.64 -4.14 2.46
CA VAL A 159 4.90 -4.13 3.22
C VAL A 159 6.09 -3.62 2.42
N GLU A 160 6.07 -3.76 1.09
CA GLU A 160 7.13 -3.28 0.21
C GLU A 160 6.98 -1.79 -0.15
N ASP A 161 5.78 -1.21 -0.02
CA ASP A 161 5.45 0.17 -0.44
C ASP A 161 5.59 1.22 0.67
N GLY A 162 5.90 0.80 1.90
CA GLY A 162 6.29 1.73 2.96
C GLY A 162 6.29 1.13 4.36
N ALA A 163 5.25 0.36 4.68
CA ALA A 163 5.04 -0.16 6.03
C ALA A 163 6.24 -1.01 6.53
N GLY A 164 6.80 -1.86 5.66
CA GLY A 164 7.97 -2.67 5.98
C GLY A 164 9.25 -1.86 6.14
N LEU A 165 9.41 -0.78 5.37
CA LEU A 165 10.53 0.15 5.52
C LEU A 165 10.49 0.84 6.88
N VAL A 166 9.34 1.42 7.25
CA VAL A 166 9.15 2.13 8.52
C VAL A 166 9.28 1.17 9.70
N LYS A 167 8.68 -0.03 9.60
CA LYS A 167 8.75 -1.04 10.66
C LYS A 167 10.18 -1.51 10.91
N THR A 168 10.93 -1.74 9.84
CA THR A 168 12.34 -2.15 9.93
C THR A 168 13.21 -1.00 10.42
N ALA A 169 12.90 0.25 10.08
CA ALA A 169 13.59 1.40 10.65
C ALA A 169 13.41 1.45 12.18
N TYR A 170 12.19 1.28 12.67
CA TYR A 170 11.91 1.22 14.11
C TYR A 170 12.70 0.12 14.82
N ASP A 171 12.69 -1.08 14.26
CA ASP A 171 13.39 -2.22 14.85
C ASP A 171 14.91 -2.06 14.76
N ALA A 172 15.45 -1.96 13.55
CA ALA A 172 16.88 -1.99 13.31
C ALA A 172 17.62 -0.73 13.81
N LEU A 173 17.02 0.46 13.68
CA LEU A 173 17.70 1.71 14.07
C LEU A 173 17.44 2.06 15.53
N LEU A 174 16.23 1.81 16.05
CA LEU A 174 15.84 2.24 17.40
C LEU A 174 15.81 1.09 18.42
N GLY A 175 15.97 -0.16 17.98
CA GLY A 175 15.79 -1.33 18.84
C GLY A 175 14.35 -1.49 19.32
N ASN A 176 13.38 -1.03 18.52
CA ASN A 176 11.95 -1.04 18.86
C ASN A 176 11.17 -1.93 17.90
N ASP A 177 11.08 -3.22 18.23
CA ASP A 177 10.37 -4.23 17.45
C ASP A 177 8.83 -4.07 17.50
N GLN A 178 8.31 -3.31 18.47
CA GLN A 178 6.87 -3.05 18.65
C GLN A 178 6.63 -1.54 18.84
N PRO A 179 6.69 -0.73 17.76
CA PRO A 179 6.33 0.67 17.85
C PRO A 179 4.88 0.85 18.30
N ASP A 180 4.60 1.96 18.98
CA ASP A 180 3.21 2.33 19.21
C ASP A 180 2.55 2.75 17.89
N ALA A 181 1.28 2.37 17.70
CA ALA A 181 0.53 2.62 16.48
C ALA A 181 0.56 4.10 16.06
N ALA A 182 0.35 5.04 17.00
CA ALA A 182 0.32 6.46 16.67
C ALA A 182 1.67 6.98 16.13
N GLY A 183 2.79 6.50 16.70
CA GLY A 183 4.12 6.82 16.19
C GLY A 183 4.39 6.19 14.82
N PHE A 184 4.03 4.92 14.65
CA PHE A 184 4.17 4.20 13.39
C PHE A 184 3.40 4.87 12.25
N ASP A 185 2.10 5.13 12.46
CA ASP A 185 1.20 5.77 11.50
C ASP A 185 1.72 7.16 11.11
N PHE A 186 2.22 7.94 12.07
CA PHE A 186 2.79 9.26 11.77
C PHE A 186 3.95 9.21 10.77
N TRP A 187 4.88 8.27 10.94
CA TRP A 187 6.02 8.15 10.02
C TRP A 187 5.62 7.53 8.69
N LEU A 188 4.69 6.57 8.72
CA LEU A 188 4.16 5.93 7.53
C LEU A 188 3.41 6.93 6.64
N ASP A 189 2.48 7.70 7.21
CA ASP A 189 1.72 8.74 6.51
C ASP A 189 2.63 9.77 5.83
N LEU A 190 3.69 10.20 6.52
CA LEU A 190 4.66 11.15 5.96
C LEU A 190 5.44 10.54 4.80
N TYR A 191 5.78 9.26 4.89
CA TYR A 191 6.56 8.54 3.88
C TYR A 191 5.71 8.24 2.64
N GLU A 192 4.55 7.59 2.82
CA GLU A 192 3.60 7.28 1.74
C GLU A 192 3.02 8.54 1.11
N GLY A 193 2.84 9.60 1.90
CA GLY A 193 2.42 10.91 1.39
C GLY A 193 3.50 11.67 0.63
N GLY A 194 4.73 11.12 0.55
CA GLY A 194 5.88 11.75 -0.11
C GLY A 194 6.36 13.03 0.57
N THR A 195 5.97 13.27 1.82
CA THR A 195 6.41 14.43 2.62
C THR A 195 7.86 14.26 3.08
N ILE A 196 8.24 13.02 3.39
CA ILE A 196 9.62 12.62 3.69
C ILE A 196 10.03 11.47 2.77
N ASP A 197 11.33 11.35 2.51
CA ASP A 197 11.93 10.18 1.89
C ASP A 197 12.72 9.37 2.93
N THR A 198 13.37 8.29 2.50
CA THR A 198 14.20 7.43 3.39
C THR A 198 15.36 8.21 4.04
N PHE A 199 15.90 9.24 3.38
CA PHE A 199 16.97 10.06 3.96
C PHE A 199 16.45 10.91 5.11
N ALA A 200 15.31 11.57 4.94
CA ALA A 200 14.67 12.34 5.99
C ALA A 200 14.22 11.46 7.18
N LEU A 201 13.74 10.24 6.92
CA LEU A 201 13.38 9.27 7.97
C LEU A 201 14.61 8.87 8.80
N THR A 202 15.69 8.46 8.15
CA THR A 202 16.93 8.01 8.81
C THR A 202 17.64 9.15 9.55
N ASP A 203 17.67 10.37 8.99
CA ASP A 203 18.15 11.57 9.70
C ASP A 203 17.37 11.79 11.01
N ALA A 204 16.03 11.76 10.95
CA ALA A 204 15.22 11.93 12.15
C ALA A 204 15.45 10.83 13.20
N PHE A 205 15.58 9.57 12.76
CA PHE A 205 15.74 8.42 13.66
C PHE A 205 17.11 8.42 14.34
N THR A 206 18.17 8.76 13.60
CA THR A 206 19.54 8.82 14.14
C THR A 206 19.75 9.91 15.19
N GLN A 207 18.90 10.93 15.19
CA GLN A 207 18.89 12.00 16.19
C GLN A 207 18.18 11.63 17.51
N THR A 208 17.59 10.44 17.62
CA THR A 208 16.85 10.02 18.81
C THR A 208 17.75 9.43 19.92
N ASP A 209 17.29 9.52 21.17
CA ASP A 209 17.95 8.84 22.30
C ASP A 209 17.97 7.31 22.12
N ALA A 210 16.97 6.74 21.44
CA ALA A 210 16.88 5.32 21.17
C ALA A 210 18.00 4.85 20.22
N PHE A 211 18.27 5.61 19.15
CA PHE A 211 19.42 5.33 18.28
C PHE A 211 20.74 5.43 19.03
N ALA A 212 20.91 6.48 19.87
CA ALA A 212 22.10 6.62 20.71
C ALA A 212 22.24 5.46 21.71
N GLN A 213 21.14 4.91 22.22
CA GLN A 213 21.16 3.74 23.08
C GLN A 213 21.56 2.47 22.32
N GLN A 214 21.06 2.31 21.10
CA GLN A 214 21.30 1.14 20.25
C GLN A 214 22.74 1.11 19.71
N TYR A 215 23.25 2.23 19.19
CA TYR A 215 24.53 2.30 18.49
C TYR A 215 25.63 3.09 19.21
N GLY A 216 25.31 3.84 20.27
CA GLY A 216 26.25 4.78 20.89
C GLY A 216 27.58 4.19 21.36
N ALA A 217 27.63 2.89 21.67
CA ALA A 217 28.85 2.18 22.04
C ALA A 217 29.82 1.93 20.86
N VAL A 218 29.35 2.08 19.62
CA VAL A 218 30.11 1.82 18.38
C VAL A 218 30.19 3.03 17.44
N LEU A 219 29.55 4.16 17.78
CA LEU A 219 29.55 5.38 16.94
C LEU A 219 30.94 6.05 16.76
N ASP A 220 31.98 5.60 17.47
CA ASP A 220 33.36 6.06 17.30
C ASP A 220 34.23 5.08 16.49
N ASN A 221 33.66 3.97 16.01
CA ASN A 221 34.35 2.92 15.28
C ASN A 221 33.54 2.46 14.06
N ALA A 222 33.90 2.97 12.88
CA ALA A 222 33.19 2.70 11.63
C ALA A 222 33.05 1.20 11.33
N GLU A 223 34.08 0.39 11.60
CA GLU A 223 34.04 -1.05 11.35
C GLU A 223 33.02 -1.76 12.25
N ALA A 224 33.03 -1.44 13.55
CA ALA A 224 32.09 -2.00 14.52
C ALA A 224 30.65 -1.50 14.27
N LEU A 225 30.50 -0.24 13.87
CA LEU A 225 29.22 0.35 13.53
C LEU A 225 28.61 -0.33 12.31
N VAL A 226 29.35 -0.46 11.20
CA VAL A 226 28.88 -1.15 9.99
C VAL A 226 28.49 -2.58 10.30
N GLN A 227 29.30 -3.31 11.07
CA GLN A 227 28.96 -4.67 11.48
C GLN A 227 27.64 -4.73 12.27
N SER A 228 27.41 -3.77 13.17
CA SER A 228 26.18 -3.69 13.97
C SER A 228 24.97 -3.37 13.10
N ILE A 229 25.12 -2.45 12.14
CA ILE A 229 24.07 -2.10 11.18
C ILE A 229 23.71 -3.32 10.33
N TYR A 230 24.69 -4.07 9.82
CA TYR A 230 24.41 -5.27 9.02
C TYR A 230 23.64 -6.35 9.81
N ASN A 231 24.01 -6.56 11.07
CA ASN A 231 23.31 -7.52 11.91
C ASN A 231 21.86 -7.08 12.19
N ASN A 232 21.63 -5.79 12.44
CA ASN A 232 20.29 -5.31 12.79
C ASN A 232 19.39 -5.11 11.57
N LEU A 233 19.96 -4.68 10.44
CA LEU A 233 19.20 -4.34 9.23
C LEU A 233 19.04 -5.51 8.27
N PHE A 234 20.02 -6.42 8.21
CA PHE A 234 20.05 -7.54 7.25
C PHE A 234 20.05 -8.93 7.90
N ASP A 235 20.04 -9.00 9.24
CA ASP A 235 20.16 -10.25 10.02
C ASP A 235 21.36 -11.13 9.60
N ARG A 236 22.48 -10.48 9.27
CA ARG A 236 23.71 -11.17 8.87
C ARG A 236 24.96 -10.34 9.11
N GLU A 237 26.11 -11.00 9.04
CA GLU A 237 27.37 -10.29 9.03
C GLU A 237 27.64 -9.57 7.69
N ALA A 238 28.30 -8.42 7.78
CA ALA A 238 28.80 -7.72 6.59
C ALA A 238 29.82 -8.61 5.86
N ASP A 239 29.69 -8.72 4.54
CA ASP A 239 30.74 -9.32 3.74
C ASP A 239 31.95 -8.36 3.64
N ALA A 240 33.10 -8.91 3.23
CA ALA A 240 34.34 -8.14 3.21
C ALA A 240 34.28 -6.90 2.29
N ALA A 241 33.52 -6.94 1.19
CA ALA A 241 33.40 -5.82 0.28
C ALA A 241 32.47 -4.74 0.83
N GLY A 242 31.30 -5.13 1.33
CA GLY A 242 30.35 -4.22 1.99
C GLY A 242 30.97 -3.53 3.20
N LEU A 243 31.61 -4.31 4.09
CA LEU A 243 32.30 -3.76 5.27
C LEU A 243 33.37 -2.72 4.88
N THR A 244 34.17 -3.02 3.87
CA THR A 244 35.22 -2.11 3.40
C THR A 244 34.61 -0.83 2.84
N PHE A 245 33.60 -0.95 1.99
CA PHE A 245 32.96 0.20 1.33
C PHE A 245 32.33 1.17 2.35
N TRP A 246 31.48 0.66 3.23
CA TRP A 246 30.77 1.52 4.20
C TRP A 246 31.70 2.12 5.24
N LYS A 247 32.72 1.36 5.67
CA LYS A 247 33.76 1.90 6.55
C LYS A 247 34.51 3.05 5.89
N GLU A 248 34.98 2.88 4.65
CA GLU A 248 35.68 3.95 3.92
C GLU A 248 34.79 5.17 3.70
N TYR A 249 33.49 4.95 3.43
CA TYR A 249 32.50 6.02 3.31
C TYR A 249 32.36 6.82 4.62
N LEU A 250 32.18 6.14 5.75
CA LEU A 250 32.04 6.79 7.06
C LEU A 250 33.34 7.47 7.52
N ASP A 251 34.49 6.84 7.31
CA ASP A 251 35.79 7.41 7.68
C ASP A 251 36.13 8.67 6.86
N ALA A 252 35.69 8.74 5.60
CA ALA A 252 35.93 9.87 4.72
C ALA A 252 35.03 11.07 5.02
N ASN A 253 33.78 10.84 5.45
CA ASN A 253 32.77 11.88 5.67
C ASN A 253 32.57 12.23 7.14
N GLY A 254 33.07 11.41 8.07
CA GLY A 254 32.83 11.52 9.50
C GLY A 254 31.59 10.75 9.92
N ILE A 255 31.73 9.82 10.87
CA ILE A 255 30.64 8.91 11.28
C ILE A 255 29.37 9.68 11.69
N ALA A 256 29.54 10.69 12.55
CA ALA A 256 28.40 11.46 13.08
C ALA A 256 27.67 12.29 12.01
N ASP A 257 28.33 12.60 10.89
CA ASP A 257 27.81 13.44 9.82
C ASP A 257 27.29 12.62 8.61
N SER A 258 27.40 11.29 8.63
CA SER A 258 27.09 10.44 7.45
C SER A 258 26.47 9.07 7.76
N VAL A 259 26.22 8.74 9.02
CA VAL A 259 25.62 7.45 9.41
C VAL A 259 24.16 7.33 8.95
N ASP A 260 23.41 8.42 9.01
CA ASP A 260 22.05 8.55 8.47
C ASP A 260 22.02 8.30 6.97
N GLU A 261 22.91 8.94 6.20
CA GLU A 261 22.99 8.77 4.75
C GLU A 261 23.39 7.32 4.38
N ALA A 262 24.32 6.72 5.12
CA ALA A 262 24.70 5.32 4.94
C ALA A 262 23.52 4.36 5.19
N LEU A 263 22.76 4.57 6.27
CA LEU A 263 21.56 3.79 6.58
C LEU A 263 20.50 3.95 5.48
N ALA A 264 20.26 5.18 5.01
CA ALA A 264 19.30 5.46 3.94
C ALA A 264 19.64 4.68 2.66
N TYR A 265 20.91 4.66 2.25
CA TYR A 265 21.33 3.91 1.08
C TYR A 265 21.21 2.40 1.26
N MET A 266 21.52 1.86 2.45
CA MET A 266 21.35 0.44 2.74
C MET A 266 19.87 0.03 2.70
N MET A 267 18.97 0.85 3.24
CA MET A 267 17.52 0.64 3.24
C MET A 267 16.88 0.79 1.85
N GLN A 268 17.58 1.37 0.88
CA GLN A 268 17.13 1.43 -0.53
C GLN A 268 17.73 0.34 -1.42
N SER A 269 18.47 -0.61 -0.83
CA SER A 269 19.10 -1.68 -1.59
C SER A 269 18.10 -2.78 -1.99
N GLU A 270 18.36 -3.47 -3.11
CA GLU A 270 17.57 -4.65 -3.52
C GLU A 270 17.58 -5.75 -2.46
N GLU A 271 18.67 -5.86 -1.70
CA GLU A 271 18.76 -6.80 -0.58
C GLU A 271 17.77 -6.47 0.53
N PHE A 272 17.67 -5.20 0.90
CA PHE A 272 16.72 -4.75 1.91
C PHE A 272 15.28 -5.00 1.45
N ALA A 273 14.96 -4.65 0.20
CA ALA A 273 13.63 -4.91 -0.37
C ALA A 273 13.27 -6.40 -0.30
N GLY A 274 14.17 -7.28 -0.73
CA GLY A 274 13.95 -8.74 -0.65
C GLY A 274 13.81 -9.27 0.79
N LEU A 275 14.52 -8.68 1.75
CA LEU A 275 14.38 -9.01 3.16
C LEU A 275 13.02 -8.59 3.71
N VAL A 276 12.57 -7.38 3.41
CA VAL A 276 11.27 -6.85 3.83
C VAL A 276 10.14 -7.73 3.29
N GLY A 277 10.13 -8.03 1.99
CA GLY A 277 9.10 -8.87 1.38
C GLY A 277 9.07 -10.30 1.94
N THR A 278 10.23 -10.85 2.34
CA THR A 278 10.30 -12.18 2.96
C THR A 278 9.89 -12.16 4.44
N THR A 279 10.32 -11.15 5.18
CA THR A 279 10.13 -11.05 6.64
C THR A 279 8.67 -10.77 6.99
N TYR A 280 8.01 -9.95 6.17
CA TYR A 280 6.65 -9.50 6.39
C TYR A 280 5.68 -10.01 5.32
N SER A 281 5.91 -11.22 4.80
CA SER A 281 5.08 -11.81 3.73
C SER A 281 3.61 -12.01 4.12
N GLU A 282 3.29 -12.01 5.43
CA GLU A 282 1.92 -12.08 5.96
C GLU A 282 1.40 -10.73 6.47
N GLY A 283 2.14 -9.65 6.23
CA GLY A 283 1.84 -8.30 6.71
C GLY A 283 2.51 -7.95 8.05
N ILE A 284 2.28 -6.72 8.49
CA ILE A 284 2.82 -6.14 9.72
C ILE A 284 1.66 -5.72 10.59
N PHE A 285 1.52 -6.30 11.77
CA PHE A 285 0.50 -5.87 12.73
C PHE A 285 1.11 -4.88 13.73
N VAL A 286 0.51 -3.69 13.85
CA VAL A 286 0.91 -2.63 14.80
C VAL A 286 -0.30 -2.21 15.63
#